data_AF-A0AB38PLE4-F1
#
_entry.id   AF-A0AB38PLE4-F1
#
_cell.length_a   1.000
_cell.length_b   1.000
_cell.length_c   1.000
_cell.angle_alpha   90.00
_cell.angle_beta   90.00
_cell.angle_gamma   90.00
#
_symmetry.space_group_name_H-M   'P 1'
#
loop_
_entity.id
_entity.type
_entity.pdbx_description
1 polymer ?
#
loop_
_entity_poly.entity_id
_entity_poly.type
_entity_poly.pdbx_seq_one_letter_code
_entity_poly.pdbx_strand_id
1 'polypeptide(L)'
;MKLLYFKEHLSCINYQINVNTGFVYYNLEKDSVSKIDNSASPCILFLLDGEVSIDSGEYQNVHIEKDKMVLIPQHVDNKIEVTYDAKCLLLFWNKDIRVCDKVYMNSLSSYKERKKEMCVLPIRDPLQAVLNSVVAYLYAKMQCKHMHLIKEQEVLLVLRGYYTKKELFTFFSSILGNTGHFEDFVMNNYRKVKSVKEFAGLYCTSERSFNRKFQNCFKESPYQWMQKKKAELIREKISESDTPFQEIAMDFDFNSQAHFTSYCKRLFGMTPSKLRTESKKVTPDLEY
;
A
#
# COMPACT_ATOMS: atom_id res chain seq x y z
N MET A 1 -28.12 13.07 9.53
CA MET A 1 -28.41 12.63 8.14
C MET A 1 -28.96 11.21 8.21
N LYS A 2 -30.01 10.86 7.44
CA LYS A 2 -30.59 9.51 7.40
C LYS A 2 -30.31 8.88 6.03
N LEU A 3 -29.77 7.68 6.01
CA LEU A 3 -29.56 6.94 4.77
C LEU A 3 -30.91 6.45 4.22
N LEU A 4 -31.19 6.80 2.96
CA LEU A 4 -32.36 6.33 2.24
C LEU A 4 -32.07 4.95 1.65
N TYR A 5 -33.11 4.15 1.39
CA TYR A 5 -33.00 2.82 0.77
C TYR A 5 -32.03 1.85 1.46
N PHE A 6 -31.99 1.88 2.80
CA PHE A 6 -31.06 1.07 3.60
C PHE A 6 -31.07 -0.43 3.25
N LYS A 7 -32.24 -0.98 2.88
CA LYS A 7 -32.36 -2.39 2.45
C LYS A 7 -31.56 -2.71 1.18
N GLU A 8 -31.44 -1.78 0.25
CA GLU A 8 -30.62 -1.95 -0.97
C GLU A 8 -29.13 -1.98 -0.61
N HIS A 9 -28.70 -1.14 0.33
CA HIS A 9 -27.33 -1.16 0.85
C HIS A 9 -27.00 -2.46 1.58
N LEU A 10 -27.92 -2.99 2.40
CA LEU A 10 -27.77 -4.29 3.05
C LEU A 10 -27.70 -5.45 2.05
N SER A 11 -28.36 -5.33 0.90
CA SER A 11 -28.32 -6.35 -0.16
C SER A 11 -26.99 -6.36 -0.94
N CYS A 12 -26.16 -5.32 -0.76
CA CYS A 12 -24.84 -5.29 -1.36
C CYS A 12 -23.98 -6.38 -0.73
N ILE A 13 -23.48 -7.31 -1.55
CA ILE A 13 -22.58 -8.37 -1.13
C ILE A 13 -21.40 -7.79 -0.32
N ASN A 14 -20.93 -6.58 -0.69
CA ASN A 14 -19.82 -5.86 -0.07
C ASN A 14 -20.18 -5.00 1.16
N TYR A 15 -21.38 -5.13 1.71
CA TYR A 15 -21.78 -4.44 2.94
C TYR A 15 -21.30 -5.25 4.15
N GLN A 16 -20.47 -4.65 5.01
CA GLN A 16 -19.91 -5.29 6.21
C GLN A 16 -19.20 -6.65 5.97
N ILE A 17 -18.60 -6.91 4.81
CA ILE A 17 -17.72 -8.09 4.66
C ILE A 17 -16.44 -7.86 5.47
N ASN A 18 -16.36 -8.53 6.62
CA ASN A 18 -15.17 -8.75 7.47
C ASN A 18 -14.44 -7.50 7.98
N VAL A 19 -14.59 -7.33 9.30
CA VAL A 19 -14.35 -6.20 10.21
C VAL A 19 -12.89 -5.75 10.38
N ASN A 20 -11.99 -6.14 9.48
CA ASN A 20 -10.55 -6.03 9.70
C ASN A 20 -9.85 -4.93 8.88
N THR A 21 -10.62 -4.18 8.07
CA THR A 21 -10.13 -3.10 7.21
C THR A 21 -11.19 -2.01 7.08
N GLY A 22 -10.78 -0.74 7.09
CA GLY A 22 -11.67 0.42 6.94
C GLY A 22 -11.81 1.23 8.23
N PHE A 23 -12.89 2.01 8.31
CA PHE A 23 -13.10 3.00 9.37
C PHE A 23 -14.05 2.50 10.45
N VAL A 24 -13.68 2.68 11.71
CA VAL A 24 -14.53 2.35 12.87
C VAL A 24 -14.55 3.54 13.82
N TYR A 25 -15.75 3.91 14.28
CA TYR A 25 -15.94 4.99 15.24
C TYR A 25 -16.06 4.41 16.65
N TYR A 26 -15.29 4.97 17.58
CA TYR A 26 -15.20 4.53 18.98
C TYR A 26 -15.54 5.70 19.91
N ASN A 27 -16.42 5.42 20.86
CA ASN A 27 -16.64 6.25 22.04
C ASN A 27 -15.95 5.56 23.21
N LEU A 28 -15.05 6.27 23.86
CA LEU A 28 -14.29 5.79 25.01
C LEU A 28 -14.80 6.52 26.24
N GLU A 29 -15.26 5.76 27.23
CA GLU A 29 -15.78 6.31 28.48
C GLU A 29 -14.63 6.70 29.40
N LYS A 30 -14.83 7.76 30.18
CA LYS A 30 -13.91 8.15 31.24
C LYS A 30 -13.55 6.97 32.17
N ASP A 31 -12.29 6.94 32.61
CA ASP A 31 -11.70 5.95 33.51
C ASP A 31 -11.72 4.50 32.94
N SER A 32 -12.00 4.35 31.64
CA SER A 32 -11.94 3.07 30.95
C SER A 32 -10.53 2.74 30.47
N VAL A 33 -10.27 1.44 30.40
CA VAL A 33 -9.07 0.88 29.78
C VAL A 33 -9.50 0.01 28.61
N SER A 34 -9.02 0.33 27.42
CA SER A 34 -9.37 -0.35 26.17
C SER A 34 -8.14 -0.85 25.44
N LYS A 35 -8.33 -1.87 24.60
CA LYS A 35 -7.31 -2.39 23.67
C LYS A 35 -7.88 -2.43 22.26
N ILE A 36 -7.10 -1.96 21.30
CA ILE A 36 -7.43 -2.04 19.88
C ILE A 36 -6.93 -3.38 19.34
N ASP A 37 -7.83 -4.13 18.71
CA ASP A 37 -7.45 -5.35 17.98
C ASP A 37 -6.76 -4.99 16.66
N ASN A 38 -5.44 -4.95 16.72
CA ASN A 38 -4.52 -4.73 15.61
C ASN A 38 -3.90 -6.05 15.10
N SER A 39 -4.60 -7.19 15.27
CA SER A 39 -4.09 -8.49 14.82
C SER A 39 -4.10 -8.62 13.30
N ALA A 40 -5.08 -8.03 12.61
CA ALA A 40 -5.26 -8.21 11.18
C ALA A 40 -4.48 -7.19 10.31
N SER A 41 -4.32 -5.96 10.80
CA SER A 41 -3.72 -4.82 10.08
C SER A 41 -3.24 -3.74 11.08
N PRO A 42 -2.28 -2.88 10.69
CA PRO A 42 -1.98 -1.69 11.47
C PRO A 42 -3.15 -0.70 11.45
N CYS A 43 -3.24 0.13 12.48
CA CYS A 43 -4.35 1.04 12.68
C CYS A 43 -3.85 2.47 12.92
N ILE A 44 -4.44 3.45 12.22
CA ILE A 44 -4.31 4.86 12.61
C ILE A 44 -5.45 5.21 13.54
N LEU A 45 -5.13 5.73 14.72
CA LEU A 45 -6.09 6.33 15.64
C LEU A 45 -6.10 7.84 15.43
N PHE A 46 -7.27 8.39 15.12
CA PHE A 46 -7.54 9.83 15.07
C PHE A 46 -8.35 10.23 16.31
N LEU A 47 -7.80 11.07 17.19
CA LEU A 47 -8.50 11.56 18.36
C LEU A 47 -9.26 12.84 18.01
N LEU A 48 -10.59 12.75 17.94
CA LEU A 48 -11.46 13.83 17.49
C LEU A 48 -11.96 14.70 18.65
N ASP A 49 -11.99 14.16 19.85
CA ASP A 49 -12.45 14.82 21.06
C ASP A 49 -11.89 14.10 22.29
N GLY A 50 -11.63 14.84 23.37
CA GLY A 50 -11.06 14.31 24.61
C GLY A 50 -9.55 14.14 24.61
N GLU A 51 -9.07 13.39 25.61
CA GLU A 51 -7.64 13.12 25.87
C GLU A 51 -7.46 11.67 26.31
N VAL A 52 -6.42 11.01 25.81
CA VAL A 52 -6.10 9.62 26.15
C VAL A 52 -4.60 9.43 26.35
N SER A 53 -4.23 8.45 27.16
CA SER A 53 -2.87 7.94 27.25
C SER A 53 -2.78 6.58 26.55
N ILE A 54 -1.73 6.38 25.76
CA ILE A 54 -1.52 5.14 25.01
C ILE A 54 -0.17 4.51 25.37
N ASP A 55 -0.23 3.23 25.76
CA ASP A 55 0.91 2.33 25.73
C ASP A 55 0.88 1.56 24.40
N SER A 56 2.02 1.47 23.71
CA SER A 56 2.16 0.71 22.46
C SER A 56 3.58 0.17 22.32
N GLY A 57 3.75 -1.13 22.60
CA GLY A 57 5.05 -1.80 22.56
C GLY A 57 6.04 -1.19 23.56
N GLU A 58 7.16 -0.65 23.05
CA GLU A 58 8.17 0.01 23.89
C GLU A 58 7.78 1.42 24.37
N TYR A 59 6.74 2.01 23.77
CA TYR A 59 6.26 3.34 24.14
C TYR A 59 5.23 3.22 25.25
N GLN A 60 5.42 3.98 26.33
CA GLN A 60 4.60 3.93 27.53
C GLN A 60 4.09 5.34 27.85
N ASN A 61 2.83 5.42 28.27
CA ASN A 61 2.12 6.62 28.69
C ASN A 61 2.24 7.79 27.69
N VAL A 62 2.05 7.51 26.40
CA VAL A 62 2.06 8.55 25.38
C VAL A 62 0.74 9.31 25.41
N HIS A 63 0.81 10.56 25.84
CA HIS A 63 -0.35 11.42 25.94
C HIS A 63 -0.79 11.95 24.57
N ILE A 64 -2.07 11.80 24.25
CA ILE A 64 -2.70 12.24 23.00
C ILE A 64 -3.90 13.12 23.36
N GLU A 65 -3.89 14.32 22.81
CA GLU A 65 -4.96 15.31 22.96
C GLU A 65 -5.76 15.40 21.66
N LYS A 66 -6.93 16.03 21.74
CA LYS A 66 -7.78 16.33 20.60
C LYS A 66 -6.99 16.86 19.38
N ASP A 67 -7.47 16.48 18.20
CA ASP A 67 -6.92 16.85 16.89
C ASP A 67 -5.50 16.33 16.69
N LYS A 68 -5.18 15.18 17.29
CA LYS A 68 -3.93 14.44 17.05
C LYS A 68 -4.22 13.03 16.55
N MET A 69 -3.25 12.47 15.84
CA MET A 69 -3.29 11.11 15.33
C MET A 69 -2.02 10.34 15.65
N VAL A 70 -2.17 9.02 15.76
CA VAL A 70 -1.08 8.08 16.05
C VAL A 70 -1.25 6.79 15.29
N LEU A 71 -0.13 6.12 14.99
CA LEU A 71 -0.11 4.81 14.34
C LEU A 71 0.15 3.70 15.37
N ILE A 72 -0.76 2.75 15.43
CA ILE A 72 -0.64 1.51 16.21
C ILE A 72 -0.20 0.40 15.24
N PRO A 73 1.03 -0.12 15.34
CA PRO A 73 1.55 -1.12 14.40
C PRO A 73 0.83 -2.45 14.56
N GLN A 74 0.82 -3.29 13.52
CA GLN A 74 0.20 -4.61 13.59
C GLN A 74 0.91 -5.50 14.63
N HIS A 75 0.16 -6.30 15.38
CA HIS A 75 0.66 -7.24 16.40
C HIS A 75 1.45 -6.63 17.57
N VAL A 76 1.55 -5.31 17.66
CA VAL A 76 2.18 -4.63 18.79
C VAL A 76 1.14 -4.48 19.91
N ASP A 77 1.50 -4.92 21.12
CA ASP A 77 0.58 -4.78 22.26
C ASP A 77 0.27 -3.30 22.51
N ASN A 78 -1.00 -3.00 22.78
CA ASN A 78 -1.47 -1.64 22.98
C ASN A 78 -2.51 -1.58 24.09
N LYS A 79 -2.50 -0.47 24.81
CA LYS A 79 -3.44 -0.16 25.89
C LYS A 79 -3.76 1.32 25.84
N ILE A 80 -5.04 1.65 25.91
CA ILE A 80 -5.55 3.02 25.89
C ILE A 80 -6.22 3.27 27.24
N GLU A 81 -5.72 4.26 27.96
CA GLU A 81 -6.30 4.75 29.20
C GLU A 81 -6.95 6.12 28.96
N VAL A 82 -8.15 6.29 29.49
CA VAL A 82 -9.01 7.41 29.12
C VAL A 82 -9.27 8.27 30.36
N THR A 83 -8.77 9.51 30.36
CA THR A 83 -8.91 10.42 31.50
C THR A 83 -10.25 11.17 31.48
N TYR A 84 -10.78 11.42 30.28
CA TYR A 84 -12.08 12.06 30.03
C TYR A 84 -12.74 11.38 28.84
N ASP A 85 -14.07 11.46 28.74
CA ASP A 85 -14.81 10.94 27.59
C ASP A 85 -14.15 11.37 26.28
N ALA A 86 -13.81 10.39 25.45
CA ALA A 86 -13.05 10.59 24.24
C ALA A 86 -13.75 9.98 23.03
N LYS A 87 -13.61 10.64 21.88
CA LYS A 87 -14.15 10.16 20.60
C LYS A 87 -13.00 9.94 19.65
N CYS A 88 -12.86 8.72 19.16
CA CYS A 88 -11.83 8.40 18.19
C CYS A 88 -12.39 7.73 16.94
N LEU A 89 -11.72 7.98 15.82
CA LEU A 89 -11.94 7.26 14.58
C LEU A 89 -10.70 6.40 14.33
N LEU A 90 -10.91 5.12 14.06
CA LEU A 90 -9.87 4.17 13.73
C LEU A 90 -9.89 3.90 12.23
N LEU A 91 -8.72 3.87 11.59
CA LEU A 91 -8.54 3.41 10.22
C LEU A 91 -7.64 2.18 10.23
N PHE A 92 -8.23 1.01 9.97
CA PHE A 92 -7.53 -0.25 9.75
C PHE A 92 -7.14 -0.37 8.29
N TRP A 93 -5.84 -0.48 8.03
CA TRP A 93 -5.28 -0.37 6.68
C TRP A 93 -5.69 -1.53 5.79
N ASN A 94 -6.06 -1.26 4.53
CA ASN A 94 -6.27 -2.32 3.55
C ASN A 94 -4.95 -2.78 2.90
N LYS A 95 -4.64 -4.07 2.98
CA LYS A 95 -3.43 -4.69 2.39
C LYS A 95 -3.35 -4.55 0.87
N ASP A 96 -4.47 -4.26 0.20
CA ASP A 96 -4.54 -3.97 -1.23
C ASP A 96 -4.08 -2.53 -1.56
N ILE A 97 -2.84 -2.21 -1.20
CA ILE A 97 -2.21 -0.91 -1.45
C ILE A 97 -2.03 -0.71 -2.96
N ARG A 98 -2.57 0.38 -3.51
CA ARG A 98 -2.42 0.73 -4.93
C ARG A 98 -0.95 1.03 -5.27
N VAL A 99 -0.58 0.90 -6.55
CA VAL A 99 0.81 1.08 -7.01
C VAL A 99 1.37 2.45 -6.63
N CYS A 100 0.58 3.52 -6.76
CA CYS A 100 1.00 4.88 -6.35
C CYS A 100 1.30 4.99 -4.86
N ASP A 101 0.56 4.23 -4.04
CA ASP A 101 0.75 4.21 -2.60
C ASP A 101 2.01 3.45 -2.20
N LYS A 102 2.30 2.34 -2.88
CA LYS A 102 3.57 1.63 -2.73
C LYS A 102 4.75 2.50 -3.14
N VAL A 103 4.67 3.18 -4.29
CA VAL A 103 5.74 4.09 -4.78
C VAL A 103 6.00 5.23 -3.80
N TYR A 104 4.93 5.82 -3.25
CA TYR A 104 5.06 6.87 -2.25
C TYR A 104 5.69 6.38 -0.95
N MET A 105 5.18 5.28 -0.38
CA MET A 105 5.73 4.69 0.85
C MET A 105 7.20 4.28 0.66
N ASN A 106 7.56 3.80 -0.53
CA ASN A 106 8.94 3.51 -0.90
C ASN A 106 9.81 4.76 -0.96
N SER A 107 9.27 5.90 -1.39
CA SER A 107 9.98 7.20 -1.37
C SER A 107 10.26 7.74 0.03
N LEU A 108 9.53 7.26 1.05
CA LEU A 108 9.78 7.62 2.45
C LEU A 108 10.96 6.82 3.02
N SER A 109 11.25 5.61 2.53
CA SER A 109 12.31 4.75 3.08
C SER A 109 13.76 5.30 2.97
N SER A 110 13.98 6.36 2.18
CA SER A 110 15.29 7.01 2.04
C SER A 110 15.72 7.84 3.25
N TYR A 111 14.80 8.15 4.17
CA TYR A 111 15.11 8.93 5.37
C TYR A 111 15.71 8.00 6.45
N LYS A 112 16.85 8.40 7.02
CA LYS A 112 17.49 7.68 8.13
C LYS A 112 17.33 8.48 9.41
N GLU A 113 16.27 8.21 10.17
CA GLU A 113 16.18 8.68 11.56
C GLU A 113 15.66 7.56 12.45
N ARG A 114 16.38 7.30 13.55
CA ARG A 114 15.88 6.51 14.68
C ARG A 114 15.37 7.51 15.72
N LYS A 115 14.05 7.69 15.83
CA LYS A 115 13.46 8.34 17.01
C LYS A 115 13.09 7.28 18.03
N LYS A 116 13.29 7.62 19.31
CA LYS A 116 12.98 6.82 20.51
C LYS A 116 11.55 7.03 21.02
N GLU A 117 10.77 7.89 20.37
CA GLU A 117 9.45 8.33 20.82
C GLU A 117 8.40 7.98 19.77
N MET A 118 7.21 7.60 20.22
CA MET A 118 6.07 7.38 19.34
C MET A 118 5.74 8.67 18.58
N CYS A 119 5.58 8.57 17.27
CA CYS A 119 5.26 9.73 16.45
C CYS A 119 3.77 10.08 16.57
N VAL A 120 3.48 11.26 17.11
CA VAL A 120 2.14 11.85 17.15
C VAL A 120 2.12 13.03 16.19
N LEU A 121 1.12 13.10 15.30
CA LEU A 121 0.97 14.16 14.33
C LEU A 121 -0.34 14.94 14.55
N PRO A 122 -0.38 16.26 14.27
CA PRO A 122 -1.63 17.01 14.32
C PRO A 122 -2.54 16.62 13.15
N ILE A 123 -3.85 16.64 13.37
CA ILE A 123 -4.87 16.53 12.34
C ILE A 123 -5.08 17.94 11.78
N ARG A 124 -4.64 18.18 10.54
CA ARG A 124 -4.78 19.48 9.86
C ARG A 124 -6.17 19.62 9.24
N ASP A 125 -6.65 20.84 9.03
CA ASP A 125 -8.01 21.12 8.54
C ASP A 125 -8.45 20.27 7.33
N PRO A 126 -7.62 20.04 6.29
CA PRO A 126 -8.02 19.20 5.17
C PRO A 126 -8.30 17.75 5.59
N LEU A 127 -7.53 17.21 6.53
CA LEU A 127 -7.74 15.86 7.06
C LEU A 127 -8.99 15.83 7.94
N GLN A 128 -9.18 16.85 8.80
CA GLN A 128 -10.37 16.97 9.63
C GLN A 128 -11.66 16.95 8.80
N ALA A 129 -11.69 17.64 7.65
CA ALA A 129 -12.83 17.63 6.74
C ALA A 129 -13.17 16.21 6.23
N VAL A 130 -12.14 15.43 5.87
CA VAL A 130 -12.32 14.03 5.45
C VAL A 130 -12.86 13.20 6.62
N LEU A 131 -12.27 13.29 7.81
CA LEU A 131 -12.69 12.51 8.97
C LEU A 131 -14.13 12.86 9.39
N ASN A 132 -14.52 14.13 9.35
CA ASN A 132 -15.90 14.56 9.63
C ASN A 132 -16.90 13.93 8.64
N SER A 133 -16.54 13.84 7.35
CA SER A 133 -17.37 13.18 6.36
C SER A 133 -17.52 11.67 6.63
N VAL A 134 -16.44 11.00 7.05
CA VAL A 134 -16.47 9.58 7.45
C VAL A 134 -17.39 9.38 8.65
N VAL A 135 -17.25 10.21 9.68
CA VAL A 135 -18.09 10.17 10.88
C VAL A 135 -19.57 10.32 10.49
N ALA A 136 -19.91 11.28 9.62
CA ALA A 136 -21.28 11.46 9.13
C ALA A 136 -21.82 10.20 8.41
N TYR A 137 -20.99 9.53 7.60
CA TYR A 137 -21.36 8.31 6.89
C TYR A 137 -21.54 7.11 7.82
N LEU A 138 -20.67 6.95 8.82
CA LEU A 138 -20.79 5.91 9.83
C LEU A 138 -22.06 6.08 10.67
N TYR A 139 -22.40 7.30 11.09
CA TYR A 139 -23.66 7.60 11.77
C TYR A 139 -24.88 7.31 10.88
N ALA A 140 -24.79 7.64 9.59
CA ALA A 140 -25.85 7.34 8.63
C ALA A 140 -25.93 5.84 8.25
N LYS A 141 -25.02 4.99 8.73
CA LYS A 141 -24.90 3.56 8.37
C LYS A 141 -24.55 3.30 6.90
N MET A 142 -23.84 4.23 6.26
CA MET A 142 -23.29 4.04 4.91
C MET A 142 -21.94 3.31 5.00
N GLN A 143 -21.99 1.98 5.21
CA GLN A 143 -20.82 1.14 5.52
C GLN A 143 -20.48 0.12 4.41
N CYS A 144 -20.72 0.46 3.14
CA CYS A 144 -20.27 -0.40 2.05
C CYS A 144 -18.75 -0.34 1.90
N LYS A 145 -18.10 -1.47 1.58
CA LYS A 145 -16.64 -1.55 1.37
C LYS A 145 -16.12 -0.46 0.43
N HIS A 146 -16.84 -0.18 -0.65
CA HIS A 146 -16.48 0.87 -1.62
C HIS A 146 -16.31 2.25 -0.97
N MET A 147 -17.21 2.64 -0.06
CA MET A 147 -17.14 3.94 0.60
C MET A 147 -15.91 4.03 1.52
N HIS A 148 -15.62 2.96 2.27
CA HIS A 148 -14.42 2.89 3.09
C HIS A 148 -13.13 3.01 2.25
N LEU A 149 -13.05 2.31 1.11
CA LEU A 149 -11.88 2.37 0.22
C LEU A 149 -11.67 3.75 -0.39
N ILE A 150 -12.74 4.44 -0.79
CA ILE A 150 -12.67 5.81 -1.30
C ILE A 150 -12.14 6.76 -0.22
N LYS A 151 -12.67 6.65 1.00
CA LYS A 151 -12.27 7.52 2.11
C LYS A 151 -10.84 7.23 2.60
N GLU A 152 -10.40 5.99 2.56
CA GLU A 152 -9.01 5.62 2.83
C GLU A 152 -8.07 6.30 1.83
N GLN A 153 -8.39 6.26 0.53
CA GLN A 153 -7.58 6.92 -0.51
C GLN A 153 -7.55 8.44 -0.34
N GLU A 154 -8.69 9.05 0.00
CA GLU A 154 -8.77 10.48 0.27
C GLU A 154 -7.87 10.86 1.45
N VAL A 155 -7.89 10.09 2.55
CA VAL A 155 -6.96 10.27 3.68
C VAL A 155 -5.51 10.20 3.20
N LEU A 156 -5.13 9.21 2.38
CA LEU A 156 -3.76 9.09 1.87
C LEU A 156 -3.34 10.27 1.00
N LEU A 157 -4.23 10.76 0.14
CA LEU A 157 -3.97 11.94 -0.69
C LEU A 157 -3.81 13.20 0.15
N VAL A 158 -4.65 13.38 1.16
CA VAL A 158 -4.56 14.51 2.09
C VAL A 158 -3.27 14.45 2.91
N LEU A 159 -2.91 13.28 3.43
CA LEU A 159 -1.63 13.10 4.12
C LEU A 159 -0.48 13.54 3.19
N ARG A 160 -0.44 13.06 1.95
CA ARG A 160 0.59 13.45 0.97
C ARG A 160 0.63 14.93 0.62
N GLY A 161 -0.53 15.54 0.49
CA GLY A 161 -0.65 16.94 0.07
C GLY A 161 -0.31 17.92 1.18
N TYR A 162 -0.56 17.54 2.44
CA TYR A 162 -0.54 18.47 3.56
C TYR A 162 0.40 18.09 4.69
N TYR A 163 1.24 17.06 4.56
CA TYR A 163 2.27 16.73 5.54
C TYR A 163 3.63 16.56 4.85
N THR A 164 4.71 16.93 5.54
CA THR A 164 6.05 16.79 4.99
C THR A 164 6.45 15.32 4.86
N LYS A 165 7.34 15.02 3.92
CA LYS A 165 7.91 13.67 3.77
C LYS A 165 8.57 13.18 5.06
N LYS A 166 9.21 14.08 5.82
CA LYS A 166 9.83 13.74 7.10
C LYS A 166 8.77 13.36 8.14
N GLU A 167 7.72 14.16 8.31
CA GLU A 167 6.61 13.83 9.21
C GLU A 167 6.00 12.46 8.88
N LEU A 168 5.67 12.23 7.60
CA LEU A 168 5.04 10.97 7.19
C LEU A 168 5.98 9.77 7.28
N PHE A 169 7.27 9.94 6.97
CA PHE A 169 8.25 8.89 7.19
C PHE A 169 8.34 8.51 8.68
N THR A 170 8.45 9.50 9.56
CA THR A 170 8.52 9.24 11.00
C THR A 170 7.23 8.59 11.51
N PHE A 171 6.06 9.06 11.05
CA PHE A 171 4.76 8.54 11.44
C PHE A 171 4.55 7.08 11.02
N PHE A 172 4.94 6.75 9.79
CA PHE A 172 4.81 5.39 9.27
C PHE A 172 6.03 4.51 9.57
N SER A 173 7.06 5.01 10.26
CA SER A 173 8.33 4.28 10.46
C SER A 173 8.17 2.91 11.13
N SER A 174 7.18 2.73 12.00
CA SER A 174 6.90 1.47 12.70
C SER A 174 6.26 0.40 11.82
N ILE A 175 5.57 0.79 10.74
CA ILE A 175 5.01 -0.15 9.73
C ILE A 175 5.88 -0.24 8.47
N LEU A 176 6.60 0.84 8.16
CA LEU A 176 7.71 0.87 7.22
C LEU A 176 8.94 0.14 7.80
N GLY A 177 8.90 -0.22 9.08
CA GLY A 177 9.92 -0.92 9.85
C GLY A 177 10.20 -2.35 9.40
N ASN A 178 9.69 -2.75 8.24
CA ASN A 178 10.18 -3.89 7.47
C ASN A 178 10.13 -3.67 5.95
N THR A 179 9.80 -2.48 5.43
CA THR A 179 9.94 -2.18 3.98
C THR A 179 11.38 -1.80 3.59
N GLY A 180 12.35 -2.21 4.41
CA GLY A 180 13.75 -2.41 4.05
C GLY A 180 14.03 -3.84 3.56
N HIS A 181 12.97 -4.60 3.26
CA HIS A 181 13.08 -5.96 2.75
C HIS A 181 13.67 -5.95 1.34
N PHE A 182 14.51 -6.94 1.11
CA PHE A 182 15.20 -7.13 -0.15
C PHE A 182 14.23 -7.20 -1.33
N GLU A 183 13.02 -7.67 -1.07
CA GLU A 183 11.88 -7.76 -1.96
C GLU A 183 11.44 -6.38 -2.49
N ASP A 184 11.31 -5.38 -1.62
CA ASP A 184 10.93 -4.02 -2.04
C ASP A 184 12.03 -3.37 -2.87
N PHE A 185 13.28 -3.56 -2.48
CA PHE A 185 14.43 -3.15 -3.28
C PHE A 185 14.37 -3.77 -4.69
N VAL A 186 14.10 -5.07 -4.78
CA VAL A 186 13.98 -5.79 -6.05
C VAL A 186 12.82 -5.23 -6.89
N MET A 187 11.63 -5.08 -6.30
CA MET A 187 10.45 -4.60 -7.01
C MET A 187 10.57 -3.14 -7.48
N ASN A 188 11.32 -2.29 -6.77
CA ASN A 188 11.53 -0.89 -7.16
C ASN A 188 12.60 -0.69 -8.24
N ASN A 189 13.46 -1.69 -8.45
CA ASN A 189 14.64 -1.52 -9.29
C ASN A 189 14.75 -2.51 -10.44
N TYR A 190 13.96 -3.59 -10.48
CA TYR A 190 14.09 -4.61 -11.53
C TYR A 190 13.92 -4.08 -12.96
N ARG A 191 13.15 -3.00 -13.15
CA ARG A 191 12.97 -2.36 -14.48
C ARG A 191 14.16 -1.49 -14.90
N LYS A 192 15.05 -1.14 -13.97
CA LYS A 192 16.19 -0.22 -14.19
C LYS A 192 17.50 -0.94 -14.47
N VAL A 193 17.56 -2.25 -14.22
CA VAL A 193 18.78 -3.07 -14.29
C VAL A 193 18.62 -4.14 -15.36
N LYS A 194 19.71 -4.41 -16.09
CA LYS A 194 19.74 -5.38 -17.20
C LYS A 194 20.43 -6.69 -16.82
N SER A 195 21.18 -6.71 -15.74
CA SER A 195 21.96 -7.86 -15.29
C SER A 195 21.88 -8.08 -13.78
N VAL A 196 22.12 -9.31 -13.33
CA VAL A 196 22.23 -9.64 -11.89
C VAL A 196 23.38 -8.86 -11.24
N LYS A 197 24.47 -8.63 -11.99
CA LYS A 197 25.60 -7.81 -11.57
C LYS A 197 25.21 -6.36 -11.28
N GLU A 198 24.48 -5.72 -12.18
CA GLU A 198 23.91 -4.38 -11.93
C GLU A 198 22.95 -4.40 -10.75
N PHE A 199 22.14 -5.46 -10.62
CA PHE A 199 21.18 -5.60 -9.53
C PHE A 199 21.88 -5.67 -8.16
N ALA A 200 22.93 -6.48 -8.07
CA ALA A 200 23.76 -6.63 -6.88
C ALA A 200 24.55 -5.34 -6.58
N GLY A 201 25.09 -4.69 -7.62
CA GLY A 201 25.78 -3.41 -7.51
C GLY A 201 24.89 -2.30 -6.97
N LEU A 202 23.64 -2.23 -7.44
CA LEU A 202 22.64 -1.28 -6.96
C LEU A 202 22.22 -1.54 -5.50
N TYR A 203 22.35 -2.80 -5.05
CA TYR A 203 22.14 -3.18 -3.64
C TYR A 203 23.43 -3.07 -2.79
N CYS A 204 24.53 -2.59 -3.36
CA CYS A 204 25.85 -2.46 -2.72
C CYS A 204 26.37 -3.78 -2.13
N THR A 205 26.19 -4.90 -2.83
CA THR A 205 26.66 -6.21 -2.38
C THR A 205 27.31 -7.02 -3.51
N SER A 206 28.02 -8.09 -3.17
CA SER A 206 28.56 -9.02 -4.17
C SER A 206 27.44 -9.85 -4.79
N GLU A 207 27.61 -10.28 -6.05
CA GLU A 207 26.64 -11.15 -6.74
C GLU A 207 26.33 -12.43 -5.94
N ARG A 208 27.32 -13.00 -5.24
CA ARG A 208 27.13 -14.18 -4.38
C ARG A 208 26.18 -13.91 -3.22
N SER A 209 26.39 -12.80 -2.51
CA SER A 209 25.54 -12.39 -1.39
C SER A 209 24.14 -12.01 -1.85
N PHE A 210 24.04 -11.32 -2.99
CA PHE A 210 22.77 -10.99 -3.63
C PHE A 210 21.99 -12.24 -4.00
N ASN A 211 22.61 -13.19 -4.71
CA ASN A 211 21.98 -14.45 -5.13
C ASN A 211 21.44 -15.24 -3.94
N ARG A 212 22.23 -15.38 -2.86
CA ARG A 212 21.80 -16.09 -1.65
C ARG A 212 20.58 -15.42 -1.02
N LYS A 213 20.60 -14.08 -0.91
CA LYS A 213 19.49 -13.33 -0.33
C LYS A 213 18.24 -13.43 -1.22
N PHE A 214 18.41 -13.31 -2.54
CA PHE A 214 17.33 -13.44 -3.52
C PHE A 214 16.67 -14.80 -3.47
N GLN A 215 17.45 -15.89 -3.46
CA GLN A 215 16.93 -17.24 -3.37
C GLN A 215 16.14 -17.48 -2.06
N ASN A 216 16.59 -16.89 -0.95
CA ASN A 216 15.88 -17.00 0.33
C ASN A 216 14.51 -16.30 0.30
N CYS A 217 14.45 -15.11 -0.31
CA CYS A 217 13.26 -14.27 -0.42
C CYS A 217 12.26 -14.78 -1.47
N PHE A 218 12.72 -15.01 -2.70
CA PHE A 218 11.88 -15.30 -3.87
C PHE A 218 11.77 -16.78 -4.21
N LYS A 219 12.51 -17.66 -3.52
CA LYS A 219 12.59 -19.11 -3.76
C LYS A 219 13.02 -19.49 -5.19
N GLU A 220 13.61 -18.54 -5.93
CA GLU A 220 14.21 -18.76 -7.24
C GLU A 220 15.44 -17.88 -7.45
N SER A 221 16.24 -18.19 -8.47
CA SER A 221 17.44 -17.40 -8.77
C SER A 221 17.08 -16.04 -9.37
N PRO A 222 17.86 -14.97 -9.11
CA PRO A 222 17.57 -13.65 -9.67
C PRO A 222 17.59 -13.64 -11.19
N TYR A 223 18.47 -14.44 -11.82
CA TYR A 223 18.50 -14.57 -13.28
C TYR A 223 17.16 -15.11 -13.81
N GLN A 224 16.68 -16.24 -13.27
CA GLN A 224 15.41 -16.83 -13.70
C GLN A 224 14.23 -15.87 -13.47
N TRP A 225 14.18 -15.23 -12.30
CA TRP A 225 13.16 -14.25 -11.96
C TRP A 225 13.16 -13.05 -12.93
N MET A 226 14.34 -12.50 -13.24
CA MET A 226 14.49 -11.40 -14.20
C MET A 226 14.04 -11.80 -15.61
N GLN A 227 14.34 -13.03 -16.06
CA GLN A 227 13.87 -13.51 -17.36
C GLN A 227 12.34 -13.64 -17.40
N LYS A 228 11.70 -14.12 -16.32
CA LYS A 228 10.24 -14.16 -16.21
C LYS A 228 9.63 -12.76 -16.26
N LYS A 229 10.19 -11.79 -15.51
CA LYS A 229 9.73 -10.40 -15.55
C LYS A 229 9.94 -9.74 -16.91
N LYS A 230 11.06 -10.00 -17.58
CA LYS A 230 11.28 -9.56 -18.96
C LYS A 230 10.20 -10.11 -19.90
N ALA A 231 9.84 -11.38 -19.75
CA ALA A 231 8.78 -12.00 -20.54
C ALA A 231 7.41 -11.35 -20.31
N GLU A 232 7.04 -11.10 -19.05
CA GLU A 232 5.80 -10.42 -18.68
C GLU A 232 5.72 -9.03 -19.33
N LEU A 233 6.77 -8.21 -19.21
CA LEU A 233 6.82 -6.87 -19.79
C LEU A 233 6.77 -6.87 -21.32
N ILE A 234 7.43 -7.83 -21.97
CA ILE A 234 7.35 -8.00 -23.43
C ILE A 234 5.91 -8.31 -23.83
N ARG A 235 5.23 -9.21 -23.11
CA ARG A 235 3.84 -9.58 -23.41
C ARG A 235 2.89 -8.39 -23.23
N GLU A 236 3.04 -7.65 -22.13
CA GLU A 236 2.30 -6.41 -21.84
C GLU A 236 2.47 -5.41 -23.00
N LYS A 237 3.72 -5.12 -23.38
CA LYS A 237 4.03 -4.16 -24.45
C LYS A 237 3.58 -4.61 -25.85
N ILE A 238 3.58 -5.91 -26.14
CA ILE A 238 3.01 -6.43 -27.40
C ILE A 238 1.49 -6.24 -27.44
N SER A 239 0.82 -6.32 -26.28
CA SER A 239 -0.64 -6.33 -26.15
C SER A 239 -1.26 -4.95 -26.02
N GLU A 240 -0.60 -4.04 -25.32
CA GLU A 240 -1.15 -2.72 -24.97
C GLU A 240 -0.82 -1.63 -26.00
N SER A 241 0.11 -1.88 -26.92
CA SER A 241 0.48 -0.88 -27.92
C SER A 241 0.62 -1.44 -29.34
N ASP A 242 0.39 -0.56 -30.31
CA ASP A 242 0.70 -0.78 -31.72
C ASP A 242 2.17 -0.45 -32.05
N THR A 243 3.04 -0.35 -31.03
CA THR A 243 4.47 -0.10 -31.21
C THR A 243 5.07 -1.11 -32.19
N PRO A 244 5.85 -0.66 -33.19
CA PRO A 244 6.53 -1.56 -34.12
C PRO A 244 7.39 -2.61 -33.41
N PHE A 245 7.36 -3.87 -33.86
CA PHE A 245 8.13 -4.94 -33.22
C PHE A 245 9.64 -4.71 -33.23
N GLN A 246 10.14 -3.91 -34.18
CA GLN A 246 11.53 -3.48 -34.22
C GLN A 246 11.88 -2.56 -33.04
N GLU A 247 11.00 -1.61 -32.70
CA GLU A 247 11.17 -0.73 -31.55
C GLU A 247 11.09 -1.51 -30.24
N ILE A 248 10.11 -2.42 -30.13
CA ILE A 248 10.02 -3.33 -28.98
C ILE A 248 11.29 -4.17 -28.86
N ALA A 249 11.82 -4.69 -29.96
CA ALA A 249 13.07 -5.43 -29.95
C ALA A 249 14.24 -4.58 -29.43
N MET A 250 14.34 -3.32 -29.87
CA MET A 250 15.36 -2.38 -29.40
C MET A 250 15.24 -2.08 -27.90
N ASP A 251 14.02 -1.82 -27.41
CA ASP A 251 13.76 -1.49 -26.00
C ASP A 251 14.17 -2.60 -25.03
N PHE A 252 14.18 -3.85 -25.49
CA PHE A 252 14.57 -5.02 -24.72
C PHE A 252 15.96 -5.58 -25.11
N ASP A 253 16.77 -4.77 -25.79
CA ASP A 253 18.15 -5.06 -26.22
C ASP A 253 18.28 -6.32 -27.10
N PHE A 254 17.30 -6.61 -27.96
CA PHE A 254 17.44 -7.66 -28.96
C PHE A 254 18.23 -7.14 -30.17
N ASN A 255 19.27 -7.89 -30.59
CA ASN A 255 20.11 -7.57 -31.75
C ASN A 255 19.33 -7.37 -33.06
N SER A 256 18.14 -7.95 -33.19
CA SER A 256 17.27 -7.79 -34.36
C SER A 256 15.82 -8.19 -34.05
N GLN A 257 14.88 -7.71 -34.88
CA GLN A 257 13.49 -8.15 -34.83
C GLN A 257 13.34 -9.67 -35.07
N ALA A 258 14.22 -10.27 -35.88
CA ALA A 258 14.24 -11.72 -36.09
C ALA A 258 14.59 -12.46 -34.80
N HIS A 259 15.60 -11.98 -34.06
CA HIS A 259 15.98 -12.55 -32.76
C HIS A 259 14.84 -12.43 -31.74
N PHE A 260 14.17 -11.27 -31.68
CA PHE A 260 12.97 -11.06 -30.86
C PHE A 260 11.81 -11.99 -31.24
N THR A 261 11.57 -12.20 -32.53
CA THR A 261 10.52 -13.10 -33.03
C THR A 261 10.78 -14.55 -32.62
N SER A 262 12.02 -15.03 -32.76
CA SER A 262 12.43 -16.35 -32.31
C SER A 262 12.32 -16.51 -30.81
N TYR A 263 12.67 -15.48 -30.04
CA TYR A 263 12.49 -15.45 -28.58
C TYR A 263 11.02 -15.62 -28.20
N CYS A 264 10.10 -14.88 -28.85
CA CYS A 264 8.67 -14.97 -28.58
C CYS A 264 8.10 -16.35 -28.95
N LYS A 265 8.48 -16.91 -30.10
CA LYS A 265 8.06 -18.27 -30.49
C LYS A 265 8.47 -19.30 -29.45
N ARG A 266 9.71 -19.21 -28.94
CA ARG A 266 10.22 -20.15 -27.94
C ARG A 266 9.53 -20.00 -26.60
N LEU A 267 9.29 -18.77 -26.14
CA LEU A 267 8.81 -18.50 -24.79
C LEU A 267 7.29 -18.56 -24.66
N PHE A 268 6.57 -18.12 -25.70
CA PHE A 268 5.13 -18.00 -25.71
C PHE A 268 4.45 -18.99 -26.66
N GLY A 269 5.21 -19.78 -27.43
CA GLY A 269 4.69 -20.73 -28.41
C GLY A 269 4.25 -20.10 -29.74
N MET A 270 4.36 -18.78 -29.89
CA MET A 270 3.79 -18.06 -31.03
C MET A 270 4.57 -16.79 -31.39
N THR A 271 4.30 -16.22 -32.57
CA THR A 271 4.96 -15.00 -33.03
C THR A 271 4.44 -13.75 -32.31
N PRO A 272 5.24 -12.65 -32.24
CA PRO A 272 4.78 -11.37 -31.70
C PRO A 272 3.48 -10.88 -32.35
N SER A 273 3.33 -11.06 -33.67
CA SER A 273 2.10 -10.71 -34.40
C SER A 273 0.89 -11.51 -33.91
N LYS A 274 1.04 -12.83 -33.72
CA LYS A 274 -0.06 -13.67 -33.22
C LYS A 274 -0.42 -13.30 -31.79
N LEU A 275 0.58 -13.04 -30.93
CA LEU A 275 0.35 -12.56 -29.55
C LEU A 275 -0.49 -11.29 -29.52
N ARG A 276 -0.16 -10.31 -30.38
CA ARG A 276 -0.91 -9.05 -30.50
C ARG A 276 -2.34 -9.25 -30.98
N THR A 277 -2.54 -10.15 -31.95
CA THR A 277 -3.89 -10.45 -32.45
C THR A 277 -4.74 -11.16 -31.41
N GLU A 278 -4.17 -12.10 -30.65
CA GLU A 278 -4.90 -12.81 -29.60
C GLU A 278 -5.27 -11.90 -28.43
N SER A 279 -4.38 -11.00 -28.00
CA SER A 279 -4.72 -10.05 -26.94
C SER A 279 -5.83 -9.08 -27.36
N LYS A 280 -5.82 -8.60 -28.61
CA LYS A 280 -6.90 -7.75 -29.17
C LYS A 280 -8.24 -8.47 -29.35
N LYS A 281 -8.26 -9.81 -29.43
CA LYS A 281 -9.51 -10.60 -29.46
C LYS A 281 -10.18 -10.75 -28.10
N VAL A 282 -9.46 -10.51 -27.01
CA VAL A 282 -9.99 -10.58 -25.63
C VAL A 282 -10.58 -9.24 -25.18
N THR A 283 -10.25 -8.13 -25.85
CA THR A 283 -10.72 -6.77 -25.56
C THR A 283 -11.87 -6.17 -26.40
N PRO A 284 -12.60 -6.85 -27.32
CA PRO A 284 -13.54 -6.16 -28.21
C PRO A 284 -14.96 -5.88 -27.65
N ASP A 285 -15.29 -6.17 -26.40
CA ASP A 285 -16.66 -5.95 -25.86
C ASP A 285 -16.79 -4.81 -24.83
N LEU A 286 -16.04 -3.71 -25.01
CA LEU A 286 -16.26 -2.46 -24.25
C LEU A 286 -16.31 -1.24 -25.16
N GLU A 287 -17.18 -1.29 -26.18
CA GLU A 287 -17.77 -0.09 -26.77
C GLU A 287 -19.29 -0.30 -26.84
N TYR A 288 -20.01 0.36 -25.93
CA TYR A 288 -21.25 1.15 -26.10
C TYR A 288 -21.84 1.48 -24.73
#